data_AF-A0A8W8LEY3-F1
#
_entry.id   AF-A0A8W8LEY3-F1
#
_cell.length_a   1.000
_cell.length_b   1.000
_cell.length_c   1.000
_cell.angle_alpha   90.00
_cell.angle_beta   90.00
_cell.angle_gamma   90.00
#
_symmetry.space_group_name_H-M   'P 1'
#
loop_
_entity.id
_entity.type
_entity.pdbx_description
1 polymer ?
#
loop_
_entity_poly.entity_id
_entity_poly.type
_entity_poly.pdbx_seq_one_letter_code
_entity_poly.pdbx_strand_id
1 'polypeptide(L)' 'LIIGNFGLSRDQQRAQMAMWAIMAAPLLMSADLRKMDPYSKSILLNKDVIAINQDPMGQPGSIILDVSSLLGL' A
#
# COMPACT_ATOMS: atom_id res chain seq x y z
N LEU A 1 -5.01 -1.41 6.70
CA LEU A 1 -3.93 -2.28 6.21
C LEU A 1 -3.98 -3.62 6.95
N ILE A 2 -3.90 -4.73 6.21
CA ILE A 2 -3.86 -6.10 6.78
C ILE A 2 -2.49 -6.77 6.56
N ILE A 3 -1.47 -5.97 6.22
CA ILE A 3 -0.06 -6.36 6.10
C ILE A 3 0.42 -6.94 7.44
N GLY A 4 1.11 -8.08 7.40
CA GLY A 4 1.53 -8.81 8.60
C GLY A 4 0.49 -9.80 9.16
N ASN A 5 -0.67 -9.95 8.50
CA ASN A 5 -1.59 -11.05 8.75
C ASN A 5 -1.36 -12.22 7.78
N PHE A 6 -2.22 -13.24 7.86
CA PHE A 6 -2.12 -14.49 7.09
C PHE A 6 -2.76 -14.46 5.68
N GLY A 7 -3.48 -13.39 5.33
CA GLY A 7 -4.33 -13.35 4.12
C GLY A 7 -3.68 -12.80 2.85
N LEU A 8 -2.43 -12.32 2.90
CA LEU A 8 -1.76 -11.69 1.76
C LEU A 8 -0.39 -12.31 1.50
N SER A 9 -0.12 -12.65 0.23
CA SER A 9 1.23 -12.93 -0.26
C SER A 9 2.15 -11.71 -0.11
N ARG A 10 3.46 -11.92 -0.21
CA ARG A 10 4.45 -10.83 -0.14
C ARG A 10 4.18 -9.72 -1.16
N ASP A 11 3.85 -10.08 -2.40
CA ASP A 11 3.54 -9.11 -3.45
C ASP A 11 2.21 -8.39 -3.20
N GLN A 12 1.20 -9.09 -2.66
CA GLN A 12 -0.07 -8.47 -2.29
C GLN A 12 0.08 -7.46 -1.14
N GLN A 13 0.98 -7.72 -0.18
CA GLN A 13 1.30 -6.75 0.88
C GLN A 13 1.94 -5.48 0.30
N ARG A 14 2.87 -5.63 -0.65
CA ARG A 14 3.47 -4.49 -1.36
C ARG A 14 2.42 -3.71 -2.15
N ALA A 15 1.56 -4.42 -2.88
CA ALA A 15 0.48 -3.82 -3.66
C ALA A 15 -0.50 -3.04 -2.76
N GLN A 16 -0.90 -3.61 -1.62
CA GLN A 16 -1.76 -2.92 -0.66
C GLN A 16 -1.10 -1.62 -0.16
N MET A 17 0.16 -1.66 0.28
CA MET A 17 0.84 -0.45 0.77
C MET A 17 0.95 0.62 -0.31
N ALA A 18 1.38 0.24 -1.52
CA ALA A 18 1.54 1.18 -2.64
C ALA A 18 0.20 1.82 -3.03
N MET A 19 -0.86 1.01 -3.16
CA MET A 19 -2.17 1.52 -3.57
C MET A 19 -2.77 2.45 -2.51
N TRP A 20 -2.65 2.13 -1.22
CA TRP A 20 -3.11 3.02 -0.14
C TRP A 20 -2.34 4.34 -0.11
N ALA A 21 -1.04 4.32 -0.40
CA ALA A 21 -0.25 5.53 -0.53
C ALA A 21 -0.73 6.41 -1.69
N ILE A 22 -0.90 5.82 -2.88
CA ILE A 22 -1.39 6.52 -4.08
C ILE A 22 -2.77 7.15 -3.83
N MET A 23 -3.68 6.44 -3.16
CA MET A 23 -5.04 6.94 -2.90
C MET A 23 -5.11 7.98 -1.77
N ALA A 24 -3.98 8.42 -1.20
CA ALA A 24 -3.95 9.27 -0.01
C ALA A 24 -4.83 8.72 1.14
N ALA A 25 -4.93 7.38 1.24
CA ALA A 25 -5.81 6.72 2.20
C ALA A 25 -5.17 6.67 3.60
N PRO A 26 -5.97 6.63 4.69
CA PRO A 26 -5.45 6.43 6.02
C PRO A 26 -4.65 5.12 6.16
N LEU A 27 -3.42 5.19 6.65
CA LEU A 27 -2.55 4.03 6.89
C LEU A 27 -2.79 3.42 8.28
N LEU A 28 -4.02 2.97 8.54
CA LEU A 28 -4.38 2.30 9.79
C LEU A 28 -4.03 0.81 9.74
N MET A 29 -3.12 0.36 10.60
CA MET A 29 -2.68 -1.03 10.68
C MET A 29 -3.61 -1.87 11.56
N SER A 30 -3.96 -3.07 11.09
CA SER A 30 -4.71 -4.07 11.87
C SER A 30 -3.98 -5.41 11.81
N ALA A 31 -2.93 -5.56 12.62
CA ALA A 31 -2.11 -6.77 12.73
C ALA A 31 -1.47 -6.89 14.13
N ASP A 32 -1.05 -8.10 14.53
CA ASP A 32 -0.35 -8.31 15.81
C ASP A 32 1.11 -7.86 15.72
N LEU A 33 1.39 -6.64 16.18
CA LEU A 33 2.73 -6.03 16.12
C LEU A 33 3.79 -6.79 16.92
N ARG A 34 3.39 -7.61 17.91
CA ARG A 34 4.33 -8.39 18.75
C ARG A 34 4.94 -9.57 18.00
N LYS A 35 4.29 -10.01 16.92
CA LYS A 35 4.64 -11.21 16.15
C LYS A 35 4.90 -10.91 14.66
N MET A 36 5.00 -9.64 14.30
CA MET A 36 5.18 -9.22 12.91
C MET A 36 6.57 -9.61 12.41
N ASP A 37 6.62 -10.23 11.23
CA ASP A 37 7.87 -10.63 10.63
C ASP A 37 8.62 -9.42 10.01
N PRO A 38 9.95 -9.53 9.79
CA PRO A 38 10.76 -8.43 9.28
C PRO A 38 10.33 -7.91 7.91
N TYR A 39 9.78 -8.77 7.05
CA TYR A 39 9.36 -8.36 5.70
C TYR A 39 8.13 -7.47 5.75
N SER A 40 7.06 -7.88 6.45
CA SER A 40 5.88 -7.04 6.64
C SER A 40 6.21 -5.73 7.34
N LYS A 41 7.10 -5.76 8.34
CA LYS A 41 7.59 -4.56 9.03
C LYS A 41 8.33 -3.61 8.08
N SER A 42 9.13 -4.14 7.16
CA SER A 42 9.86 -3.31 6.17
C SER A 42 8.92 -2.58 5.21
N ILE A 43 7.78 -3.18 4.86
CA ILE A 43 6.76 -2.53 4.03
C ILE A 43 6.07 -1.40 4.80
N LEU A 44 5.61 -1.70 6.01
CA LEU A 44 4.85 -0.74 6.84
C LEU A 44 5.68 0.47 7.30
N LEU A 45 7.00 0.30 7.43
CA LEU A 45 7.92 1.35 7.86
C LEU A 45 8.72 1.98 6.71
N ASN A 46 8.36 1.70 5.45
CA ASN A 46 9.04 2.29 4.31
C ASN A 46 8.81 3.81 4.28
N LYS A 47 9.86 4.58 4.60
CA LYS A 47 9.79 6.05 4.72
C LYS A 47 9.43 6.74 3.42
N ASP A 48 9.88 6.23 2.28
CA ASP A 48 9.62 6.85 0.98
C ASP A 48 8.14 6.70 0.61
N VAL A 49 7.54 5.53 0.88
CA VAL A 49 6.12 5.30 0.65
C VAL A 49 5.24 6.06 1.64
N ILE A 50 5.66 6.16 2.89
CA ILE A 50 4.99 7.02 3.89
C ILE A 50 5.03 8.48 3.45
N ALA A 51 6.16 8.96 2.93
CA ALA A 51 6.29 10.34 2.45
C ALA A 51 5.31 10.64 1.29
N ILE A 52 5.11 9.69 0.37
CA ILE A 52 4.10 9.81 -0.69
C ILE A 52 2.69 9.92 -0.09
N ASN A 53 2.35 9.05 0.86
CA ASN A 53 1.02 9.06 1.49
C ASN A 53 0.76 10.33 2.32
N GLN A 54 1.81 10.89 2.94
CA GLN A 54 1.76 12.07 3.80
C GLN A 54 2.12 13.35 3.04
N ASP A 55 2.03 13.33 1.71
CA ASP A 55 2.27 14.51 0.90
C ASP A 55 1.33 15.66 1.35
N PRO A 56 1.87 16.87 1.66
CA PRO A 56 1.07 17.97 2.19
C PRO A 56 -0.05 18.47 1.26
N MET A 57 0.05 18.21 -0.05
CA MET A 57 -1.00 18.56 -1.00
C MET A 57 -2.25 17.69 -0.79
N GLY A 58 -2.08 16.48 -0.24
CA GLY A 58 -3.18 15.59 0.16
C GLY A 58 -4.07 15.15 -0.99
N GLN A 59 -3.57 15.19 -2.24
CA GLN A 59 -4.36 14.84 -3.41
C GLN A 59 -4.27 13.35 -3.71
N PRO A 60 -5.40 12.64 -3.85
CA PRO A 60 -5.40 11.24 -4.24
C PRO A 60 -5.00 11.10 -5.71
N GLY A 61 -4.19 10.09 -6.01
CA GLY A 61 -3.87 9.69 -7.37
C GLY A 61 -5.06 9.05 -8.08
N SER A 62 -4.99 9.00 -9.41
CA SER A 62 -5.98 8.36 -10.28
C SER A 62 -5.30 7.40 -11.26
N ILE A 63 -6.08 6.45 -11.78
CA ILE A 63 -5.61 5.58 -12.86
C ILE A 63 -5.49 6.44 -14.13
N ILE A 64 -4.28 6.56 -14.66
CA ILE A 64 -4.01 7.31 -15.91
C ILE A 64 -4.02 6.43 -17.15
N LEU A 65 -3.84 5.12 -16.98
CA LEU A 65 -3.77 4.16 -18.06
C LEU A 65 -4.38 2.83 -17.60
N ASP A 66 -5.46 2.43 -18.25
CA ASP A 66 -6.00 1.08 -18.16
C ASP A 66 -5.64 0.34 -19.46
N VAL A 67 -4.80 -0.68 -19.35
CA VAL A 67 -4.34 -1.46 -20.50
C VAL A 67 -5.49 -2.23 -21.15
N SER A 68 -6.53 -2.57 -20.40
CA SER A 68 -7.73 -3.26 -20.91
C SER A 68 -8.43 -2.38 -21.95
N SER A 69 -8.55 -1.08 -21.65
CA SER A 69 -9.10 -0.09 -22.58
C SER A 69 -8.30 0.08 -23.87
N LEU A 70 -6.97 -0.17 -23.84
CA LEU A 70 -6.11 -0.12 -25.03
C LEU A 70 -6.24 -1.38 -25.89
N LEU A 71 -6.53 -2.52 -25.27
CA LEU A 71 -6.67 -3.81 -25.95
C LEU A 71 -8.10 -4.08 -26.41
N GLY A 72 -9.05 -3.18 -26.11
CA GLY A 72 -10.47 -3.36 -26.44
C GLY A 72 -11.14 -4.51 -25.68
N LEU A 73 -10.59 -4.86 -24.51
CA LEU A 73 -11.11 -5.88 -23.59
C LEU A 73 -11.80 -5.23 -22.40
#